data_AF-A0A3D2F7G8-F1
#
_entry.id   AF-A0A3D2F7G8-F1
#
_cell.length_a   1.000
_cell.length_b   1.000
_cell.length_c   1.000
_cell.angle_alpha   90.00
_cell.angle_beta   90.00
_cell.angle_gamma   90.00
#
_symmetry.space_group_name_H-M   'P 1'
#
loop_
_entity.id
_entity.type
_entity.pdbx_description
1 polymer ?
#
loop_
_entity_poly.entity_id
_entity_poly.type
_entity_poly.pdbx_seq_one_letter_code
_entity_poly.pdbx_strand_id
1 'polypeptide(L)' 'MSNASTTYLLRVQLKLKGVLHAHLAELIGDKEPNVRNKLSLGKFSAAYFIQCLNSVGVTDLRLE' A
#
# COMPACT_ATOMS: atom_id res chain seq x y z
N MET A 1 10.66 -7.74 19.23
CA MET A 1 9.45 -7.53 18.41
C MET A 1 9.90 -6.82 17.14
N SER A 2 9.75 -7.45 15.97
CA SER A 2 10.13 -6.82 14.71
C SER A 2 9.18 -5.65 14.44
N ASN A 3 9.68 -4.41 14.39
CA ASN A 3 8.89 -3.26 13.94
C ASN A 3 8.48 -3.51 12.48
N ALA A 4 7.21 -3.84 12.23
CA ALA A 4 6.70 -4.00 10.87
C ALA A 4 6.73 -2.65 10.16
N SER A 5 7.48 -2.54 9.06
CA SER A 5 7.49 -1.34 8.23
C SER A 5 6.12 -1.14 7.57
N THR A 6 5.59 0.09 7.54
CA THR A 6 4.35 0.45 6.83
C THR A 6 4.34 -0.05 5.38
N THR A 7 5.51 -0.03 4.75
CA THR A 7 5.72 -0.57 3.40
C THR A 7 5.48 -2.08 3.32
N TYR A 8 5.99 -2.81 4.31
CA TYR A 8 5.79 -4.26 4.38
C TYR A 8 4.30 -4.57 4.57
N LEU A 9 3.63 -3.86 5.48
CA LEU A 9 2.18 -4.00 5.69
C LEU A 9 1.39 -3.76 4.41
N LEU A 10 1.67 -2.66 3.68
CA LEU A 10 0.99 -2.36 2.43
C LEU A 10 1.20 -3.49 1.39
N ARG A 11 2.44 -3.94 1.21
CA ARG A 11 2.76 -5.02 0.25
C ARG A 11 2.02 -6.32 0.57
N VAL A 12 1.91 -6.67 1.85
CA VAL A 12 1.16 -7.86 2.29
C VAL A 12 -0.32 -7.70 1.96
N GLN A 13 -0.92 -6.54 2.25
CA GLN A 13 -2.32 -6.28 1.94
C GLN A 13 -2.60 -6.36 0.43
N LEU A 14 -1.74 -5.76 -0.41
CA LEU A 14 -1.86 -5.86 -1.87
C LEU A 14 -1.79 -7.31 -2.35
N LYS A 15 -0.88 -8.11 -1.79
CA LYS A 15 -0.77 -9.54 -2.12
C LYS A 15 -2.02 -10.32 -1.71
N LEU A 16 -2.58 -10.07 -0.52
CA LEU A 16 -3.80 -10.72 -0.04
C LEU A 16 -5.02 -10.37 -0.90
N LYS A 17 -5.08 -9.13 -1.40
CA LYS A 17 -6.14 -8.66 -2.31
C LYS A 17 -5.91 -9.02 -3.78
N GLY A 18 -4.77 -9.62 -4.12
CA GLY A 18 -4.41 -9.92 -5.52
C GLY A 18 -4.21 -8.69 -6.40
N VAL A 19 -3.85 -7.55 -5.81
CA VAL A 19 -3.72 -6.26 -6.53
C VAL A 19 -2.25 -6.02 -6.90
N LEU A 20 -2.01 -5.81 -8.20
CA LEU A 20 -0.71 -5.41 -8.72
C LEU A 20 -0.51 -3.89 -8.62
N HIS A 21 0.76 -3.44 -8.65
CA HIS A 21 1.07 -2.00 -8.55
C HIS A 21 0.42 -1.16 -9.67
N ALA A 22 0.31 -1.71 -10.88
CA ALA A 22 -0.36 -1.05 -12.01
C ALA A 22 -1.84 -0.78 -11.70
N HIS A 23 -2.56 -1.80 -11.22
CA HIS A 23 -3.97 -1.67 -10.87
C HIS A 23 -4.16 -0.74 -9.65
N LEU A 24 -3.28 -0.81 -8.63
CA LEU A 24 -3.33 0.14 -7.53
C LEU A 24 -3.15 1.59 -8.03
N ALA A 25 -2.24 1.82 -8.97
CA ALA A 25 -2.01 3.14 -9.54
C ALA A 25 -3.27 3.68 -10.23
N GLU A 26 -3.98 2.84 -10.99
CA GLU A 26 -5.28 3.17 -11.60
C GLU A 26 -6.32 3.54 -10.54
N LEU A 27 -6.47 2.72 -9.48
CA LEU A 27 -7.47 2.92 -8.43
C LEU A 27 -7.28 4.23 -7.64
N ILE A 28 -6.04 4.69 -7.48
CA ILE A 28 -5.74 5.92 -6.72
C ILE A 28 -5.44 7.13 -7.62
N GLY A 29 -5.50 6.97 -8.95
CA GLY A 29 -5.21 8.03 -9.91
C GLY A 29 -3.74 8.47 -9.93
N ASP A 30 -2.79 7.54 -9.74
CA ASP A 30 -1.34 7.79 -9.80
C ASP A 30 -0.70 7.03 -10.98
N LYS A 31 0.60 7.24 -11.22
CA LYS A 31 1.38 6.48 -12.20
C LYS A 31 2.06 5.29 -11.52
N GLU A 32 2.08 4.12 -12.16
CA GLU A 32 2.71 2.91 -11.59
C GLU A 32 4.17 3.14 -11.13
N PRO A 33 5.05 3.86 -11.87
CA PRO A 33 6.40 4.15 -11.40
C PRO A 33 6.43 4.92 -10.07
N ASN A 34 5.46 5.80 -9.82
CA ASN A 34 5.36 6.55 -8.57
C ASN A 34 4.97 5.64 -7.40
N VAL A 35 4.00 4.75 -7.61
CA VAL A 35 3.60 3.73 -6.63
C VAL A 35 4.79 2.83 -6.28
N ARG A 36 5.50 2.34 -7.30
CA ARG A 36 6.69 1.49 -7.14
C ARG A 36 7.79 2.23 -6.37
N ASN A 37 8.05 3.50 -6.67
CA ASN A 37 9.04 4.30 -5.96
C ASN A 37 8.69 4.52 -4.49
N LYS A 38 7.43 4.88 -4.19
CA LYS A 38 6.97 5.05 -2.79
C LYS A 38 7.12 3.74 -2.00
N LEU A 39 6.72 2.62 -2.60
CA LEU A 39 6.86 1.30 -1.99
C LEU A 39 8.32 0.84 -1.89
N SER A 40 9.20 1.15 -2.84
CA SER A 40 10.61 0.74 -2.79
C SER A 40 11.43 1.58 -1.81
N LEU A 41 11.18 2.89 -1.78
CA LEU A 41 11.91 3.83 -0.91
C LEU A 41 11.37 3.84 0.53
N GLY A 42 10.14 3.35 0.74
CA GLY A 42 9.46 3.35 2.03
C GLY A 42 9.11 4.75 2.56
N LYS A 43 9.04 5.74 1.66
CA LYS A 43 8.71 7.13 1.98
C LYS A 43 7.37 7.49 1.37
N PHE A 44 6.33 7.48 2.20
CA PHE A 44 5.00 7.98 1.87
C PHE A 44 4.28 8.42 3.14
N SER A 45 3.29 9.29 3.00
CA SER A 45 2.51 9.78 4.13
C SER A 45 1.52 8.73 4.63
N ALA A 46 1.05 8.88 5.87
CA ALA A 46 -0.07 8.09 6.39
C ALA A 46 -1.33 8.24 5.53
N ALA A 47 -1.59 9.43 4.99
CA ALA A 47 -2.73 9.66 4.08
C ALA A 47 -2.63 8.79 2.81
N TYR A 48 -1.44 8.70 2.20
CA TYR A 48 -1.22 7.82 1.05
C TYR A 48 -1.43 6.35 1.41
N PHE A 49 -0.94 5.92 2.58
CA PHE A 49 -1.15 4.55 3.06
C PHE A 49 -2.64 4.21 3.18
N ILE A 50 -3.42 5.05 3.86
CA ILE A 50 -4.86 4.85 4.05
C ILE A 50 -5.60 4.90 2.70
N GLN A 51 -5.22 5.82 1.80
CA GLN A 51 -5.79 5.88 0.45
C GLN A 51 -5.61 4.56 -0.30
N CYS A 52 -4.41 3.97 -0.26
CA CYS A 52 -4.15 2.67 -0.90
C CYS A 52 -4.95 1.54 -0.26
N LEU A 53 -5.09 1.50 1.07
CA LEU A 53 -5.87 0.47 1.76
C LEU A 53 -7.36 0.57 1.39
N ASN A 54 -7.91 1.78 1.44
CA ASN A 54 -9.30 2.04 1.10
C ASN A 54 -9.61 1.65 -0.35
N SER A 55 -8.71 1.97 -1.29
CA SER A 55 -8.93 1.68 -2.71
C SER A 55 -8.91 0.18 -3.03
N VAL A 56 -8.24 -0.64 -2.21
CA VAL A 56 -8.25 -2.11 -2.33
C VAL A 56 -9.23 -2.80 -1.36
N GLY A 57 -10.10 -2.03 -0.71
CA GLY A 57 -11.14 -2.55 0.18
C GLY A 57 -10.60 -3.19 1.46
N VAL A 58 -9.55 -2.61 2.04
CA VAL A 58 -9.09 -2.93 3.41
C VAL A 58 -9.66 -1.87 4.36
N THR A 59 -10.51 -2.30 5.29
CA THR A 59 -11.19 -1.43 6.26
C THR A 59 -10.52 -1.45 7.63
N ASP A 60 -9.77 -2.50 7.94
CA ASP A 60 -9.21 -2.75 9.27
C ASP A 60 -7.79 -3.30 9.17
N LEU A 61 -6.93 -2.90 10.11
CA LEU A 61 -5.57 -3.42 10.26
C LEU A 61 -5.38 -3.93 11.70
N ARG A 62 -4.99 -5.20 11.83
CA ARG A 62 -4.63 -5.81 13.11
C ARG A 62 -3.11 -5.73 13.31
N LEU A 63 -2.67 -5.21 14.46
CA LEU A 63 -1.26 -4.90 14.75
C LEU A 63 -0.62 -5.85 15.78
N GLU A 64 -1.37 -6.84 16.26
CA GLU A 64 -1.04 -7.72 17.38
C GLU A 64 -0.76 -9.17 16.95
#